data_AF-A0A7X7PVR4-F1
#
_entry.id   AF-A0A7X7PVR4-F1
#
_cell.length_a   1.000
_cell.length_b   1.000
_cell.length_c   1.000
_cell.angle_alpha   90.00
_cell.angle_beta   90.00
_cell.angle_gamma   90.00
#
_symmetry.space_group_name_H-M   'P 1'
#
loop_
_entity.id
_entity.type
_entity.pdbx_description
1 polymer ?
#
loop_
_entity_poly.entity_id
_entity_poly.type
_entity_poly.pdbx_seq_one_letter_code
_entity_poly.pdbx_strand_id
1 'polypeptide(L)' 'MLVAGVDEAGRGPLAGPVVAAAVILDPRKRIRGVRDSKVVDPEERVELAAKIRRGALAWSVAWADVEEI' A
#
# COMPACT_ATOMS: atom_id res chain seq x y z
N MET A 1 -15.35 -3.14 -14.98
CA MET A 1 -14.39 -4.06 -14.33
C MET A 1 -13.65 -3.28 -13.26
N LEU A 2 -13.54 -3.82 -12.04
CA LEU A 2 -12.69 -3.25 -11.00
C LEU A 2 -11.34 -3.98 -11.02
N VAL A 3 -10.24 -3.26 -10.80
CA VAL A 3 -8.88 -3.81 -10.75
C VAL A 3 -8.28 -3.47 -9.40
N ALA A 4 -7.83 -4.48 -8.67
CA ALA A 4 -7.10 -4.33 -7.43
C ALA A 4 -5.60 -4.48 -7.69
N GLY A 5 -4.80 -3.52 -7.22
CA GLY A 5 -3.36 -3.70 -7.05
C GLY A 5 -3.09 -4.25 -5.66
N VAL A 6 -2.14 -5.18 -5.55
CA VAL A 6 -1.72 -5.81 -4.30
C VAL A 6 -0.21 -5.76 -4.17
N ASP A 7 0.29 -5.56 -2.94
CA ASP A 7 1.72 -5.55 -2.62
C ASP A 7 1.94 -5.86 -1.14
N GLU A 8 3.15 -6.31 -0.78
CA GLU A 8 3.54 -6.65 0.59
C GLU A 8 4.83 -5.96 1.04
N ALA A 9 4.96 -5.76 2.35
CA ALA A 9 6.17 -5.29 3.01
C ALA A 9 6.49 -6.17 4.21
N GLY A 10 7.78 -6.37 4.50
CA GLY A 10 8.22 -7.14 5.67
C GLY A 10 8.51 -8.62 5.42
N ARG A 11 8.72 -9.07 4.16
CA ARG A 11 9.06 -10.47 3.84
C ARG A 11 10.51 -10.89 4.17
N GLY A 12 11.44 -9.93 4.23
CA GLY A 12 12.88 -10.20 4.44
C GLY A 12 13.51 -9.89 5.83
N PRO A 13 12.92 -9.09 6.75
CA PRO A 13 13.53 -8.84 8.04
C PRO A 13 13.44 -10.07 8.97
N LEU A 14 14.35 -10.13 9.97
CA LEU A 14 14.38 -11.19 10.99
C LEU A 14 13.30 -11.04 12.08
N ALA A 15 12.64 -9.89 12.13
CA ALA A 15 11.65 -9.57 13.14
C ALA A 15 10.56 -8.67 12.55
N GLY A 16 9.37 -8.79 13.13
CA GLY A 16 8.18 -8.03 12.73
C GLY A 16 7.27 -8.80 11.76
N PRO A 17 6.02 -8.35 11.62
CA PRO A 17 5.03 -9.02 10.78
C PRO A 17 5.26 -8.74 9.29
N VAL A 18 4.65 -9.57 8.44
CA VAL A 18 4.44 -9.24 7.02
C VAL A 18 3.13 -8.49 6.90
N VAL A 19 3.14 -7.36 6.21
CA VAL A 19 1.95 -6.54 5.95
C VAL A 19 1.63 -6.57 4.47
N ALA A 20 0.38 -6.85 4.12
CA ALA A 20 -0.12 -6.82 2.75
C ALA A 20 -1.23 -5.78 2.59
N ALA A 21 -1.27 -5.11 1.44
CA ALA A 21 -2.30 -4.15 1.11
C ALA A 21 -2.96 -4.47 -0.24
N ALA A 22 -4.25 -4.17 -0.35
CA ALA A 22 -5.00 -4.22 -1.59
C ALA A 22 -5.69 -2.87 -1.83
N VAL A 23 -5.57 -2.32 -3.04
CA VAL A 23 -6.16 -1.02 -3.38
C VAL A 23 -6.84 -1.09 -4.74
N ILE A 24 -8.09 -0.63 -4.81
CA ILE A 24 -8.85 -0.40 -6.04
C ILE A 24 -8.90 1.11 -6.27
N LEU A 25 -8.18 1.60 -7.29
CA LEU A 25 -8.19 3.01 -7.66
C LEU A 25 -9.27 3.31 -8.71
N ASP A 26 -9.82 4.53 -8.66
CA ASP A 26 -10.64 5.04 -9.75
C ASP A 26 -9.74 5.34 -10.96
N PRO A 27 -9.89 4.65 -12.11
CA PRO A 27 -9.03 4.87 -13.28
C PRO A 27 -9.15 6.29 -13.85
N ARG A 28 -10.21 7.04 -13.50
CA ARG A 28 -10.42 8.42 -13.93
C ARG A 28 -9.75 9.44 -13.00
N LYS A 29 -9.34 9.03 -11.80
CA LYS A 29 -8.73 9.92 -10.78
C LYS A 29 -7.31 9.48 -10.47
N ARG A 30 -6.40 9.80 -11.39
CA ARG A 30 -4.96 9.57 -11.17
C ARG A 30 -4.45 10.35 -9.97
N ILE A 31 -3.74 9.67 -9.08
CA ILE A 31 -3.07 10.26 -7.93
C ILE A 31 -1.62 10.55 -8.34
N ARG A 32 -1.27 11.84 -8.43
CA ARG A 32 0.10 12.25 -8.81
C ARG A 32 1.07 11.88 -7.68
N GLY A 33 2.27 11.42 -8.07
CA GLY A 33 3.33 11.06 -7.12
C GLY A 33 3.34 9.59 -6.71
N VAL A 34 2.29 8.81 -7.00
CA VAL A 34 2.32 7.35 -6.82
C VAL A 34 3.30 6.74 -7.82
N ARG A 35 4.50 6.38 -7.33
CA ARG A 35 5.58 5.70 -8.04
C ARG A 35 6.15 4.61 -7.12
N ASP A 36 7.25 3.96 -7.54
CA ASP A 36 7.99 3.05 -6.66
C ASP A 36 8.33 3.76 -5.34
N SER A 37 7.87 3.21 -4.22
CA SER A 37 8.01 3.82 -2.89
C SER A 37 9.47 3.99 -2.46
N LYS A 38 10.41 3.28 -3.12
CA LYS A 38 11.86 3.36 -2.87
C LYS A 38 12.48 4.68 -3.33
N VAL A 39 11.76 5.46 -4.16
CA VAL A 39 12.21 6.78 -4.62
C VAL A 39 11.49 7.94 -3.91
N VAL A 40 10.72 7.64 -2.86
CA VAL A 40 9.86 8.59 -2.14
C VAL A 40 10.31 8.65 -0.68
N ASP A 41 10.49 9.86 -0.15
CA ASP A 41 10.89 10.07 1.24
C ASP A 41 9.82 9.55 2.23
N PRO A 42 10.19 9.11 3.45
CA PRO A 42 9.25 8.57 4.43
C PRO A 42 8.04 9.46 4.70
N GLU A 43 8.27 10.78 4.81
CA GLU A 43 7.24 11.77 5.07
C GLU A 43 6.27 11.88 3.88
N GLU A 44 6.79 11.91 2.65
CA GLU A 44 5.98 11.95 1.43
C GLU A 44 5.16 10.65 1.26
N ARG A 45 5.69 9.50 1.69
CA ARG A 45 4.92 8.24 1.69
C ARG A 45 3.69 8.31 2.59
N VAL A 46 3.80 8.94 3.76
CA VAL A 46 2.65 9.12 4.68
C VAL A 46 1.58 10.00 4.03
N GLU A 47 1.98 11.10 3.40
CA GLU A 47 1.06 11.97 2.67
C GLU A 47 0.39 11.26 1.49
N LEU A 48 1.16 10.52 0.69
CA LEU A 48 0.66 9.75 -0.45
C LEU A 48 -0.29 8.66 0.01
N ALA A 49 0.02 7.94 1.10
CA ALA A 49 -0.88 6.93 1.66
C ALA A 49 -2.23 7.54 2.07
N ALA A 50 -2.25 8.77 2.60
CA ALA A 50 -3.49 9.47 2.91
C ALA A 50 -4.25 9.89 1.64
N LYS A 51 -3.55 10.37 0.61
CA LYS A 51 -4.13 10.70 -0.71
C LYS A 51 -4.73 9.47 -1.39
N ILE A 52 -4.02 8.34 -1.36
CA ILE A 52 -4.48 7.03 -1.87
C ILE A 52 -5.74 6.58 -1.16
N ARG A 53 -5.74 6.54 0.17
CA ARG A 53 -6.91 6.10 0.95
C ARG A 53 -8.15 6.95 0.72
N ARG A 54 -8.00 8.25 0.50
CA ARG A 54 -9.12 9.15 0.15
C ARG A 54 -9.60 9.02 -1.30
N GLY A 55 -8.69 8.69 -2.23
CA GLY A 55 -8.99 8.61 -3.66
C GLY A 55 -9.37 7.22 -4.17
N ALA A 56 -9.13 6.18 -3.38
CA ALA A 56 -9.46 4.80 -3.72
C ALA A 56 -10.97 4.53 -3.66
N LEU A 57 -11.44 3.67 -4.55
CA LEU A 57 -12.81 3.13 -4.51
C LEU A 57 -12.97 2.15 -3.34
N ALA A 58 -11.92 1.37 -3.06
CA ALA A 58 -11.81 0.50 -1.90
C ALA A 58 -10.34 0.23 -1.59
N TRP A 59 -10.02 -0.03 -0.33
CA TRP A 59 -8.71 -0.48 0.10
C TRP A 59 -8.82 -1.32 1.36
N SER A 60 -7.81 -2.18 1.58
CA SER A 60 -7.66 -2.94 2.82
C SER A 60 -6.17 -3.12 3.13
N VAL A 61 -5.85 -3.26 4.41
CA VAL A 61 -4.52 -3.62 4.90
C VAL A 61 -4.71 -4.75 5.90
N ALA A 62 -3.92 -5.80 5.77
CA ALA A 62 -3.87 -6.92 6.70
C ALA A 62 -2.41 -7.24 7.00
N TRP A 63 -2.18 -7.96 8.09
CA TRP A 63 -0.86 -8.43 8.49
C TRP A 63 -0.92 -9.89 8.93
N ALA A 64 0.23 -10.55 8.85
CA ALA A 64 0.48 -11.85 9.43
C ALA A 64 1.62 -11.70 10.45
N ASP A 65 1.37 -12.11 11.70
CA ASP A 65 2.36 -12.08 12.76
C ASP A 65 3.44 -13.15 12.54
N VAL A 66 4.54 -13.09 13.32
CA VAL A 66 5.68 -14.00 13.16
C VAL A 66 5.26 -15.46 13.35
N GLU A 67 4.28 -15.71 14.22
CA GLU A 67 3.71 -17.02 14.48
C GLU A 67 2.88 -17.58 13.31
N GLU A 68 2.47 -16.73 12.35
CA GLU A 68 1.67 -17.09 11.19
C GLU A 68 2.51 -17.34 9.92
N ILE A 69 3.83 -17.13 9.96
CA ILE A 69 4.77 -17.15 8.82
C ILE A 69 5.87 -18.20 9.01
#